data_AF-A0A259MAD2-F1
#
_entry.id   AF-A0A259MAD2-F1
#
_cell.length_a   1.000
_cell.length_b   1.000
_cell.length_c   1.000
_cell.angle_alpha   90.00
_cell.angle_beta   90.00
_cell.angle_gamma   90.00
#
_symmetry.space_group_name_H-M   'P 1'
#
loop_
_entity.id
_entity.type
_entity.pdbx_description
1 polymer ?
#
loop_
_entity_poly.entity_id
_entity_poly.type
_entity_poly.pdbx_seq_one_letter_code
_entity_poly.pdbx_strand_id
1 'polypeptide(L)'
;MGAVRRAIAADGEGIARLFPSLPPVASTSDTRAIFVIDGETAPLGAVLLEQAAGHLAVGPLETASNGERTEVARALIAFAEMAARAIGLREVRLADGSVPSDLAASLGYRDGVKRIRAGKLARMIDHLEALGVPLWRDGAAPFDLTLYYRGVWAAMALLIGFGSITLAVFGPGDVTLLHVLGPALLCLAASAFAFVQVCLIAIAARRRAPVPVALGIFVAAALSIAGIGGLFYERALPSIAELWAIYSGDEALDTLAVSVSPDGTALSIEGAYGTNSADAVRRALDKHPAVRRVVLAGPGGRIGTAFEINRMIRNRRLSTRVDTACASACTIAFLGGNDRSISPGGRLGFHQGSFPGLGPNDLYESNRDMRRFLVASGVTPEFAQRVIDTPPDEIWTPTPQELLAGRVVQRVTR
;
A
#
# COMPACT_ATOMS: atom_id res chain seq x y z
N MET A 1 -25.99 -23.18 -17.74
CA MET A 1 -26.94 -23.28 -16.62
C MET A 1 -27.96 -22.15 -16.71
N GLY A 2 -29.25 -22.46 -16.55
CA GLY A 2 -30.32 -21.47 -16.42
C GLY A 2 -30.36 -20.81 -15.05
N ALA A 3 -31.32 -19.90 -14.85
CA ALA A 3 -31.55 -19.26 -13.55
C ALA A 3 -32.26 -20.22 -12.58
N VAL A 4 -32.04 -20.04 -11.28
CA VAL A 4 -32.79 -20.75 -10.24
C VAL A 4 -34.18 -20.11 -10.10
N ARG A 5 -35.24 -20.92 -10.19
CA ARG A 5 -36.64 -20.48 -10.04
C ARG A 5 -37.41 -21.38 -9.10
N ARG A 6 -38.53 -20.87 -8.57
CA ARG A 6 -39.49 -21.67 -7.79
C ARG A 6 -40.16 -22.68 -8.72
N ALA A 7 -40.25 -23.94 -8.26
CA ALA A 7 -41.00 -24.98 -8.96
C ALA A 7 -42.50 -24.66 -8.93
N ILE A 8 -43.18 -24.95 -10.05
CA ILE A 8 -44.63 -24.81 -10.21
C ILE A 8 -45.27 -26.18 -10.39
N ALA A 9 -46.60 -26.26 -10.33
CA ALA A 9 -47.34 -27.52 -10.44
C ALA A 9 -46.97 -28.33 -11.70
N ALA A 10 -46.68 -27.65 -12.82
CA ALA A 10 -46.27 -28.29 -14.07
C ALA A 10 -44.92 -29.02 -13.98
N ASP A 11 -44.03 -28.64 -13.05
CA ASP A 11 -42.74 -29.31 -12.84
C ASP A 11 -42.87 -30.62 -12.05
N GLY A 12 -44.04 -30.87 -11.43
CA GLY A 12 -44.22 -31.91 -10.40
C GLY A 12 -43.88 -33.32 -10.85
N GLU A 13 -44.34 -33.74 -12.03
CA GLU A 13 -44.05 -35.09 -12.57
C GLU A 13 -42.56 -35.24 -12.92
N GLY A 14 -41.96 -34.19 -13.50
CA GLY A 14 -40.54 -34.18 -13.87
C GLY A 14 -39.63 -34.23 -12.65
N ILE A 15 -39.92 -33.45 -11.61
CA ILE A 15 -39.18 -33.45 -10.35
C ILE A 15 -39.32 -34.81 -9.65
N ALA A 16 -40.52 -35.37 -9.55
CA ALA A 16 -40.72 -36.66 -8.91
C ALA A 16 -39.98 -37.80 -9.61
N ARG A 17 -39.81 -37.71 -10.94
CA ARG A 17 -39.05 -38.68 -11.74
C ARG A 17 -37.53 -38.52 -11.60
N LEU A 18 -37.05 -37.28 -11.60
CA LEU A 18 -35.60 -36.98 -11.65
C LEU A 18 -34.96 -36.87 -10.26
N PHE A 19 -35.72 -36.47 -9.24
CA PHE A 19 -35.25 -36.13 -7.90
C PHE A 19 -36.18 -36.73 -6.82
N PRO A 20 -36.16 -38.07 -6.66
CA PRO A 20 -37.17 -38.80 -5.88
C PRO A 20 -37.10 -38.54 -4.36
N SER A 21 -36.03 -37.95 -3.82
CA SER A 21 -35.96 -37.58 -2.40
C SER A 21 -36.69 -36.28 -2.07
N LEU A 22 -37.08 -35.49 -3.09
CA LEU A 22 -37.86 -34.27 -2.90
C LEU A 22 -39.34 -34.59 -2.67
N PRO A 23 -40.02 -33.84 -1.79
CA PRO A 23 -41.45 -34.01 -1.60
C PRO A 23 -42.24 -33.53 -2.84
N PRO A 24 -43.52 -33.92 -2.99
CA PRO A 24 -44.35 -33.44 -4.09
C PRO A 24 -44.45 -31.91 -4.12
N VAL A 25 -44.40 -31.28 -5.29
CA VAL A 25 -44.52 -29.80 -5.43
C VAL A 25 -45.81 -29.26 -4.81
N ALA A 26 -46.89 -30.07 -4.80
CA ALA A 26 -48.16 -29.74 -4.15
C ALA A 26 -48.05 -29.56 -2.62
N SER A 27 -46.99 -30.06 -1.98
CA SER A 27 -46.73 -29.90 -0.54
C SER A 27 -46.00 -28.61 -0.18
N THR A 28 -45.72 -27.74 -1.16
CA THR A 28 -45.07 -26.45 -0.93
C THR A 28 -46.04 -25.43 -0.32
N SER A 29 -45.51 -24.48 0.45
CA SER A 29 -46.21 -23.40 1.14
C SER A 29 -45.42 -22.08 1.02
N ASP A 30 -45.85 -21.04 1.72
CA ASP A 30 -45.13 -19.77 1.77
C ASP A 30 -43.77 -19.88 2.47
N THR A 31 -43.63 -20.82 3.41
CA THR A 31 -42.40 -21.04 4.19
C THR A 31 -41.63 -22.28 3.73
N ARG A 32 -42.11 -23.02 2.73
CA ARG A 32 -41.50 -24.26 2.25
C ARG A 32 -41.66 -24.37 0.74
N ALA A 33 -40.58 -24.29 -0.03
CA ALA A 33 -40.68 -24.35 -1.48
C ALA A 33 -39.53 -25.12 -2.12
N ILE A 34 -39.82 -25.76 -3.25
CA ILE A 34 -38.82 -26.41 -4.10
C ILE A 34 -38.35 -25.39 -5.12
N PHE A 35 -37.04 -25.31 -5.30
CA PHE A 35 -36.40 -24.48 -6.31
C PHE A 35 -35.62 -25.37 -7.26
N VAL A 36 -35.69 -25.05 -8.55
CA VAL A 36 -35.04 -25.80 -9.62
C VAL A 36 -34.11 -24.89 -10.40
N ILE A 37 -33.03 -25.47 -10.92
CA ILE A 37 -32.16 -24.83 -11.90
C ILE A 37 -32.44 -25.44 -13.27
N ASP A 38 -32.95 -24.63 -14.19
CA ASP A 38 -33.34 -25.13 -15.50
C ASP A 38 -32.11 -25.47 -16.36
N GLY A 39 -32.21 -26.58 -17.09
CA GLY A 39 -31.35 -26.93 -18.22
C GLY A 39 -32.09 -26.73 -19.55
N GLU A 40 -31.43 -27.06 -20.66
CA GLU A 40 -32.03 -26.87 -22.00
C GLU A 40 -33.27 -27.73 -22.24
N THR A 41 -33.31 -28.93 -21.66
CA THR A 41 -34.39 -29.92 -21.89
C THR A 41 -35.05 -30.42 -20.62
N ALA A 42 -34.36 -30.34 -19.48
CA ALA A 42 -34.86 -30.75 -18.17
C ALA A 42 -34.12 -29.98 -17.07
N PRO A 43 -34.67 -29.90 -15.84
CA PRO A 43 -33.96 -29.32 -14.71
C PRO A 43 -32.65 -30.04 -14.43
N LEU A 44 -31.58 -29.28 -14.19
CA LEU A 44 -30.24 -29.81 -13.89
C LEU A 44 -30.10 -30.19 -12.40
N GLY A 45 -30.98 -29.67 -11.55
CA GLY A 45 -31.00 -29.95 -10.13
C GLY A 45 -32.14 -29.23 -9.43
N ALA A 46 -32.40 -29.65 -8.20
CA ALA A 46 -33.49 -29.15 -7.38
C ALA A 46 -33.12 -29.16 -5.89
N VAL A 47 -33.66 -28.20 -5.14
CA VAL A 47 -33.41 -28.05 -3.71
C VAL A 47 -34.70 -27.68 -2.98
N LEU A 48 -34.93 -28.29 -1.82
CA LEU A 48 -35.97 -27.89 -0.89
C LEU A 48 -35.46 -26.82 0.06
N LEU A 49 -36.12 -25.67 0.11
CA LEU A 49 -35.83 -24.61 1.08
C LEU A 49 -37.00 -24.42 2.04
N GLU A 50 -36.68 -24.39 3.32
CA GLU A 50 -37.63 -24.24 4.42
C GLU A 50 -37.23 -23.06 5.32
N GLN A 51 -38.11 -22.07 5.41
CA GLN A 51 -37.95 -20.96 6.33
C GLN A 51 -38.39 -21.38 7.73
N ALA A 52 -37.43 -21.35 8.66
CA ALA A 52 -37.65 -21.59 10.08
C ALA A 52 -37.43 -20.32 10.90
N ALA A 53 -37.74 -20.37 12.21
CA ALA A 53 -37.49 -19.26 13.11
C ALA A 53 -35.98 -18.98 13.20
N GLY A 54 -35.54 -17.90 12.55
CA GLY A 54 -34.17 -17.39 12.61
C GLY A 54 -33.16 -18.00 11.62
N HIS A 55 -33.54 -19.00 10.82
CA HIS A 55 -32.66 -19.59 9.81
C HIS A 55 -33.42 -20.11 8.58
N LEU A 56 -32.72 -20.25 7.47
CA LEU A 56 -33.20 -20.96 6.29
C LEU A 56 -32.61 -22.38 6.28
N ALA A 57 -33.45 -23.40 6.32
CA ALA A 57 -33.04 -24.79 6.18
C ALA A 57 -32.98 -25.17 4.69
N VAL A 58 -31.87 -25.78 4.30
CA VAL A 58 -31.66 -26.44 3.01
C VAL A 58 -31.91 -27.92 3.25
N GLY A 59 -33.03 -28.41 2.76
CA GLY A 59 -33.41 -29.82 2.83
C GLY A 59 -32.70 -30.66 1.78
N PRO A 60 -33.35 -31.72 1.25
CA PRO A 60 -32.79 -32.51 0.16
C PRO A 60 -32.41 -31.63 -1.03
N LEU A 61 -31.21 -31.85 -1.54
CA LEU A 61 -30.66 -31.24 -2.74
C LEU A 61 -30.20 -32.36 -3.65
N GLU A 62 -30.75 -32.41 -4.85
CA GLU A 62 -30.39 -33.40 -5.85
C GLU A 62 -29.98 -32.71 -7.16
N THR A 63 -29.07 -33.36 -7.88
CA THR A 63 -28.55 -32.90 -9.16
C THR A 63 -28.70 -34.02 -10.17
N ALA A 64 -29.06 -33.70 -11.40
CA ALA A 64 -29.16 -34.67 -12.48
C ALA A 64 -27.81 -35.36 -12.71
N SER A 65 -27.82 -36.61 -13.18
CA SER A 65 -26.62 -37.46 -13.33
C SER A 65 -25.59 -36.96 -14.35
N ASN A 66 -25.87 -35.86 -15.03
CA ASN A 66 -25.02 -35.28 -16.07
C ASN A 66 -23.83 -34.58 -15.38
N GLY A 67 -22.65 -34.53 -16.02
CA GLY A 67 -21.34 -34.34 -15.37
C GLY A 67 -21.06 -33.04 -14.58
N GLU A 68 -22.05 -32.18 -14.30
CA GLU A 68 -21.93 -30.87 -13.64
C GLU A 68 -22.47 -30.84 -12.18
N ARG A 69 -22.61 -32.01 -11.53
CA ARG A 69 -23.25 -32.14 -10.20
C ARG A 69 -22.75 -31.14 -9.15
N THR A 70 -21.43 -30.95 -9.04
CA THR A 70 -20.83 -30.06 -8.04
C THR A 70 -21.14 -28.58 -8.31
N GLU A 71 -21.18 -28.17 -9.57
CA GLU A 71 -21.48 -26.78 -9.95
C GLU A 71 -22.95 -26.46 -9.75
N VAL A 72 -23.84 -27.40 -10.11
CA VAL A 72 -25.28 -27.27 -9.87
C VAL A 72 -25.56 -27.16 -8.37
N ALA A 73 -24.97 -28.04 -7.56
CA ALA A 73 -25.12 -28.00 -6.11
C ALA A 73 -24.62 -26.67 -5.53
N ARG A 74 -23.45 -26.18 -5.98
CA ARG A 74 -22.92 -24.87 -5.59
C ARG A 74 -23.87 -23.73 -5.94
N ALA A 75 -24.47 -23.74 -7.13
CA ALA A 75 -25.41 -22.71 -7.56
C ALA A 75 -26.69 -22.71 -6.71
N LEU A 76 -27.23 -23.89 -6.40
CA LEU A 76 -28.42 -24.03 -5.55
C LEU A 76 -28.16 -23.60 -4.10
N ILE A 77 -27.00 -23.94 -3.52
CA ILE A 77 -26.60 -23.45 -2.19
C ILE A 77 -26.38 -21.93 -2.20
N ALA A 78 -25.72 -21.39 -3.23
CA ALA A 78 -25.54 -19.94 -3.37
C ALA A 78 -26.89 -19.22 -3.46
N PHE A 79 -27.86 -19.80 -4.17
CA PHE A 79 -29.23 -19.30 -4.21
C PHE A 79 -29.89 -19.32 -2.82
N ALA A 80 -29.76 -20.42 -2.06
CA ALA A 80 -30.30 -20.50 -0.70
C ALA A 80 -29.73 -19.40 0.21
N GLU A 81 -28.42 -19.17 0.14
CA GLU A 81 -27.78 -18.07 0.89
C GLU A 81 -28.29 -16.69 0.45
N MET A 82 -28.50 -16.46 -0.84
CA MET A 82 -29.09 -15.21 -1.34
C MET A 82 -30.55 -15.04 -0.89
N ALA A 83 -31.34 -16.11 -0.93
CA ALA A 83 -32.72 -16.11 -0.46
C ALA A 83 -32.78 -15.78 1.04
N ALA A 84 -31.96 -16.42 1.86
CA ALA A 84 -31.85 -16.12 3.29
C ALA A 84 -31.55 -14.64 3.55
N ARG A 85 -30.64 -14.02 2.77
CA ARG A 85 -30.34 -12.58 2.86
C ARG A 85 -31.56 -11.73 2.50
N ALA A 86 -32.25 -12.06 1.41
CA ALA A 86 -33.38 -11.28 0.91
C ALA A 86 -34.54 -11.24 1.91
N ILE A 87 -34.75 -12.32 2.65
CA ILE A 87 -35.80 -12.43 3.68
C ILE A 87 -35.30 -12.11 5.10
N GLY A 88 -34.09 -11.54 5.25
CA GLY A 88 -33.57 -11.04 6.52
C GLY A 88 -33.05 -12.10 7.49
N LEU A 89 -32.87 -13.35 7.06
CA LEU A 89 -32.32 -14.42 7.87
C LEU A 89 -30.78 -14.37 7.87
N ARG A 90 -30.20 -14.71 9.02
CA ARG A 90 -28.75 -14.61 9.26
C ARG A 90 -28.05 -15.96 9.37
N GLU A 91 -28.76 -17.03 9.08
CA GLU A 91 -28.24 -18.38 9.21
C GLU A 91 -28.86 -19.28 8.15
N VAL A 92 -28.03 -20.12 7.53
CA VAL A 92 -28.43 -21.20 6.63
C VAL A 92 -27.95 -22.52 7.24
N ARG A 93 -28.83 -23.52 7.26
CA ARG A 93 -28.52 -24.86 7.77
C ARG A 93 -28.71 -25.89 6.68
N LEU A 94 -27.70 -26.71 6.45
CA LEU A 94 -27.74 -27.85 5.55
C LEU A 94 -28.30 -29.06 6.29
N ALA A 95 -29.24 -29.76 5.69
CA ALA A 95 -29.65 -31.08 6.16
C ALA A 95 -28.52 -32.09 5.94
N ASP A 96 -28.47 -33.12 6.79
CA ASP A 96 -27.49 -34.18 6.65
C ASP A 96 -27.60 -34.87 5.29
N GLY A 97 -26.45 -34.99 4.60
CA GLY A 97 -26.39 -35.60 3.28
C GLY A 97 -26.89 -34.72 2.12
N SER A 98 -27.29 -33.46 2.36
CA SER A 98 -27.72 -32.56 1.28
C SER A 98 -26.59 -32.23 0.30
N VAL A 99 -25.35 -32.14 0.78
CA VAL A 99 -24.14 -32.01 -0.03
C VAL A 99 -22.97 -32.76 0.62
N PRO A 100 -21.96 -33.20 -0.16
CA PRO A 100 -20.72 -33.76 0.37
C PRO A 100 -20.04 -32.84 1.40
N SER A 101 -19.43 -33.43 2.43
CA SER A 101 -18.84 -32.67 3.56
C SER A 101 -17.67 -31.77 3.14
N ASP A 102 -16.90 -32.18 2.13
CA ASP A 102 -15.83 -31.40 1.53
C ASP A 102 -16.38 -30.18 0.77
N LEU A 103 -17.48 -30.36 0.03
CA LEU A 103 -18.18 -29.26 -0.64
C LEU A 103 -18.77 -28.28 0.39
N ALA A 104 -19.47 -28.77 1.41
CA ALA A 104 -20.01 -27.95 2.51
C ALA A 104 -18.91 -27.13 3.19
N ALA A 105 -17.80 -27.77 3.56
CA ALA A 105 -16.65 -27.09 4.15
C ALA A 105 -16.08 -26.03 3.21
N SER A 106 -15.95 -26.33 1.91
CA SER A 106 -15.45 -25.37 0.91
C SER A 106 -16.34 -24.13 0.78
N LEU A 107 -17.66 -24.28 1.00
CA LEU A 107 -18.65 -23.20 0.95
C LEU A 107 -18.78 -22.43 2.27
N GLY A 108 -18.02 -22.79 3.31
CA GLY A 108 -18.01 -22.07 4.59
C GLY A 108 -18.98 -22.58 5.64
N TYR A 109 -19.62 -23.73 5.39
CA TYR A 109 -20.43 -24.40 6.40
C TYR A 109 -19.52 -25.12 7.41
N ARG A 110 -19.85 -24.99 8.70
CA ARG A 110 -19.25 -25.75 9.80
C ARG A 110 -20.37 -26.46 10.53
N ASP A 111 -20.26 -27.78 10.64
CA ASP A 111 -21.31 -28.63 11.23
C ASP A 111 -22.69 -28.38 10.59
N GLY A 112 -22.71 -28.22 9.26
CA GLY A 112 -23.92 -27.92 8.49
C GLY A 112 -24.45 -26.49 8.62
N VAL A 113 -23.82 -25.61 9.40
CA VAL A 113 -24.32 -24.24 9.65
C VAL A 113 -23.40 -23.20 9.02
N LYS A 114 -24.01 -22.20 8.36
CA LYS A 114 -23.32 -20.98 7.90
C LYS A 114 -24.07 -19.73 8.36
N ARG A 115 -23.34 -18.81 9.02
CA ARG A 115 -23.87 -17.50 9.37
C ARG A 115 -23.75 -16.54 8.20
N ILE A 116 -24.86 -15.94 7.83
CA ILE A 116 -24.99 -14.99 6.73
C ILE A 116 -24.91 -13.57 7.26
N ARG A 117 -23.97 -12.79 6.73
CA ARG A 117 -23.75 -11.40 7.14
C ARG A 117 -24.31 -10.45 6.07
N ALA A 118 -25.01 -9.39 6.49
CA ALA A 118 -25.75 -8.49 5.59
C ALA A 118 -24.92 -7.30 5.06
N GLY A 119 -23.74 -7.03 5.60
CA GLY A 119 -22.91 -5.88 5.22
C GLY A 119 -22.33 -5.99 3.81
N LYS A 120 -22.03 -4.84 3.16
CA LYS A 120 -21.42 -4.80 1.81
C LYS A 120 -20.13 -5.65 1.72
N LEU A 121 -19.25 -5.54 2.72
CA LEU A 121 -18.02 -6.32 2.81
C LEU A 121 -18.29 -7.82 2.95
N ALA A 122 -19.31 -8.20 3.72
CA ALA A 122 -19.71 -9.59 3.85
C ALA A 122 -20.23 -10.16 2.54
N ARG A 123 -21.03 -9.41 1.79
CA ARG A 123 -21.50 -9.84 0.45
C ARG A 123 -20.34 -10.09 -0.51
N MET A 124 -19.31 -9.25 -0.45
CA MET A 124 -18.09 -9.46 -1.23
C MET A 124 -17.37 -10.75 -0.81
N ILE A 125 -17.20 -10.98 0.50
CA ILE A 125 -16.57 -12.21 1.02
C ILE A 125 -17.38 -13.45 0.61
N ASP A 126 -18.70 -13.42 0.78
CA ASP A 126 -19.59 -14.52 0.42
C ASP A 126 -19.54 -14.80 -1.08
N HIS A 127 -19.43 -13.77 -1.92
CA HIS A 127 -19.23 -13.93 -3.36
C HIS A 127 -17.91 -14.64 -3.68
N LEU A 128 -16.81 -14.28 -3.00
CA LEU A 128 -15.53 -14.96 -3.15
C LEU A 128 -15.58 -16.42 -2.68
N GLU A 129 -16.29 -16.70 -1.58
CA GLU A 129 -16.55 -18.07 -1.14
C GLU A 129 -17.37 -18.87 -2.15
N ALA A 130 -18.39 -18.25 -2.75
CA ALA A 130 -19.20 -18.87 -3.79
C ALA A 130 -18.36 -19.20 -5.04
N LEU A 131 -17.50 -18.27 -5.46
CA LEU A 131 -16.50 -18.50 -6.52
C LEU A 131 -15.45 -19.57 -6.15
N GLY A 132 -15.40 -20.01 -4.89
CA GLY A 132 -14.47 -21.03 -4.41
C GLY A 132 -13.08 -20.50 -4.08
N VAL A 133 -12.91 -19.18 -3.91
CA VAL A 133 -11.63 -18.53 -3.57
C VAL A 133 -11.71 -17.79 -2.21
N PRO A 134 -11.91 -18.49 -1.09
CA PRO A 134 -11.97 -17.86 0.22
C PRO A 134 -10.64 -17.19 0.59
N LEU A 135 -10.71 -16.04 1.26
CA LEU A 135 -9.55 -15.16 1.49
C LEU A 135 -8.41 -15.85 2.28
N TRP A 136 -8.75 -16.60 3.32
CA TRP A 136 -7.80 -17.07 4.35
C TRP A 136 -7.52 -18.57 4.35
N ARG A 137 -8.11 -19.33 3.42
CA ARG A 137 -7.96 -20.79 3.36
C ARG A 137 -8.01 -21.25 1.92
N ASP A 138 -7.59 -22.49 1.66
CA ASP A 138 -7.80 -23.13 0.37
C ASP A 138 -9.31 -23.26 0.09
N GLY A 139 -9.72 -23.19 -1.17
CA GLY A 139 -11.11 -23.35 -1.58
C GLY A 139 -11.20 -23.97 -2.97
N ALA A 140 -12.38 -24.45 -3.35
CA ALA A 140 -12.55 -25.40 -4.44
C ALA A 140 -12.48 -24.83 -5.88
N ALA A 141 -12.10 -23.57 -6.06
CA ALA A 141 -12.00 -22.98 -7.40
C ALA A 141 -10.98 -23.69 -8.30
N PRO A 142 -11.14 -23.62 -9.64
CA PRO A 142 -10.11 -23.96 -10.60
C PRO A 142 -8.77 -23.27 -10.30
N PHE A 143 -7.67 -23.89 -10.70
CA PHE A 143 -6.32 -23.43 -10.34
C PHE A 143 -5.99 -22.07 -10.96
N ASP A 144 -6.35 -21.84 -12.21
CA ASP A 144 -6.23 -20.57 -12.94
C ASP A 144 -6.97 -19.42 -12.24
N LEU A 145 -8.21 -19.67 -11.81
CA LEU A 145 -9.00 -18.68 -11.07
C LEU A 145 -8.36 -18.37 -9.71
N THR A 146 -7.89 -19.42 -9.02
CA THR A 146 -7.18 -19.27 -7.74
C THR A 146 -5.90 -18.44 -7.90
N LEU A 147 -5.11 -18.73 -8.93
CA LEU A 147 -3.87 -18.01 -9.25
C LEU A 147 -4.15 -16.53 -9.54
N TYR A 148 -5.15 -16.24 -10.38
CA TYR A 148 -5.53 -14.87 -10.74
C TYR A 148 -5.93 -14.04 -9.51
N TYR A 149 -6.96 -14.47 -8.77
CA TYR A 149 -7.48 -13.68 -7.65
C TYR A 149 -6.45 -13.48 -6.56
N ARG A 150 -5.77 -14.55 -6.12
CA ARG A 150 -4.80 -14.47 -5.03
C ARG A 150 -3.55 -13.68 -5.43
N GLY A 151 -3.09 -13.82 -6.67
CA GLY A 151 -1.98 -13.04 -7.21
C GLY A 151 -2.30 -11.55 -7.23
N VAL A 152 -3.49 -11.18 -7.73
CA VAL A 152 -3.97 -9.79 -7.74
C VAL A 152 -4.09 -9.24 -6.32
N TRP A 153 -4.65 -9.99 -5.38
CA TRP A 153 -4.79 -9.53 -3.99
C TRP A 153 -3.44 -9.35 -3.30
N ALA A 154 -2.50 -10.27 -3.49
CA ALA A 154 -1.14 -10.14 -2.98
C ALA A 154 -0.48 -8.87 -3.53
N ALA A 155 -0.55 -8.65 -4.84
CA ALA A 155 0.01 -7.46 -5.48
C ALA A 155 -0.65 -6.16 -4.97
N MET A 156 -1.97 -6.11 -4.89
CA MET A 156 -2.69 -4.95 -4.37
C MET A 156 -2.34 -4.66 -2.91
N ALA A 157 -2.25 -5.68 -2.06
CA ALA A 157 -1.88 -5.52 -0.66
C ALA A 157 -0.47 -4.92 -0.55
N LEU A 158 0.50 -5.44 -1.30
CA LEU A 158 1.87 -4.91 -1.32
C LEU A 158 1.89 -3.46 -1.83
N LEU A 159 1.16 -3.14 -2.90
CA LEU A 159 1.05 -1.76 -3.40
C LEU A 159 0.50 -0.80 -2.34
N ILE A 160 -0.55 -1.19 -1.62
CA ILE A 160 -1.14 -0.37 -0.55
C ILE A 160 -0.15 -0.25 0.63
N GLY A 161 0.43 -1.36 1.06
CA GLY A 161 1.35 -1.41 2.18
C GLY A 161 2.59 -0.54 1.93
N PHE A 162 3.33 -0.80 0.87
CA PHE A 162 4.55 -0.06 0.56
C PHE A 162 4.27 1.36 0.04
N GLY A 163 3.15 1.59 -0.64
CA GLY A 163 2.72 2.93 -1.05
C GLY A 163 2.40 3.86 0.13
N SER A 164 2.04 3.31 1.29
CA SER A 164 1.83 4.10 2.51
C SER A 164 3.11 4.80 3.01
N ILE A 165 4.29 4.26 2.71
CA ILE A 165 5.58 4.90 3.06
C ILE A 165 5.70 6.23 2.33
N THR A 166 5.49 6.23 1.01
CA THR A 166 5.57 7.44 0.18
C THR A 166 4.59 8.51 0.66
N LEU A 167 3.37 8.10 1.03
CA LEU A 167 2.37 9.02 1.58
C LEU A 167 2.78 9.60 2.94
N ALA A 168 3.46 8.83 3.79
CA ALA A 168 3.94 9.30 5.08
C ALA A 168 5.16 10.22 4.97
N VAL A 169 6.08 9.92 4.03
CA VAL A 169 7.30 10.72 3.82
C VAL A 169 6.99 12.07 3.17
N PHE A 170 6.09 12.10 2.17
CA PHE A 170 5.73 13.33 1.45
C PHE A 170 4.39 13.92 1.91
N GLY A 171 3.83 13.40 3.00
CA GLY A 171 2.61 13.93 3.61
C GLY A 171 2.82 15.35 4.14
N PRO A 172 1.75 16.16 4.20
CA PRO A 172 1.85 17.51 4.75
C PRO A 172 2.02 17.47 6.29
N GLY A 173 2.80 18.43 6.81
CA GLY A 173 2.97 18.64 8.24
C GLY A 173 4.16 17.89 8.85
N ASP A 174 4.27 17.96 10.17
CA ASP A 174 5.38 17.35 10.91
C ASP A 174 5.22 15.83 11.03
N VAL A 175 6.35 15.13 11.14
CA VAL A 175 6.38 13.69 11.35
C VAL A 175 5.88 13.33 12.75
N THR A 176 4.59 13.03 12.83
CA THR A 176 3.96 12.45 14.03
C THR A 176 4.19 10.94 14.15
N LEU A 177 3.88 10.38 15.33
CA LEU A 177 3.89 8.94 15.58
C LEU A 177 3.01 8.14 14.59
N LEU A 178 1.93 8.75 14.08
CA LEU A 178 1.06 8.10 13.08
C LEU A 178 1.77 7.89 11.74
N HIS A 179 2.64 8.83 11.34
CA HIS A 179 3.46 8.69 10.13
C HIS A 179 4.50 7.57 10.25
N VAL A 180 4.87 7.18 11.48
CA VAL A 180 5.76 6.04 11.72
C VAL A 180 4.95 4.74 11.83
N LEU A 181 4.01 4.67 12.78
CA LEU A 181 3.31 3.43 13.11
C LEU A 181 2.31 3.01 12.02
N GLY A 182 1.68 3.96 11.34
CA GLY A 182 0.74 3.68 10.27
C GLY A 182 1.37 2.86 9.14
N PRO A 183 2.40 3.38 8.46
CA PRO A 183 3.11 2.64 7.43
C PRO A 183 3.77 1.35 7.94
N ALA A 184 4.32 1.34 9.16
CA ALA A 184 4.91 0.13 9.73
C ALA A 184 3.89 -1.02 9.85
N LEU A 185 2.70 -0.72 10.41
CA LEU A 185 1.62 -1.70 10.54
C LEU A 185 1.06 -2.12 9.16
N LEU A 186 0.91 -1.17 8.23
CA LEU A 186 0.41 -1.46 6.88
C LEU A 186 1.38 -2.32 6.08
N CYS A 187 2.68 -2.03 6.08
CA CYS A 187 3.70 -2.86 5.44
C CYS A 187 3.72 -4.27 6.04
N LEU A 188 3.67 -4.40 7.37
CA LEU A 188 3.67 -5.71 8.03
C LEU A 188 2.41 -6.51 7.67
N ALA A 189 1.24 -5.90 7.77
CA ALA A 189 -0.03 -6.55 7.46
C ALA A 189 -0.13 -6.93 5.97
N ALA A 190 0.31 -6.05 5.07
CA ALA A 190 0.35 -6.30 3.63
C ALA A 190 1.28 -7.45 3.26
N SER A 191 2.51 -7.46 3.79
CA SER A 191 3.48 -8.53 3.54
C SER A 191 3.01 -9.87 4.11
N ALA A 192 2.46 -9.88 5.32
CA ALA A 192 1.89 -11.09 5.92
C ALA A 192 0.71 -11.63 5.10
N PHE A 193 -0.19 -10.73 4.67
CA PHE A 193 -1.32 -11.09 3.82
C PHE A 193 -0.86 -11.67 2.48
N ALA A 194 0.05 -11.00 1.78
CA ALA A 194 0.61 -11.45 0.50
C ALA A 194 1.32 -12.80 0.65
N PHE A 195 2.09 -13.00 1.71
CA PHE A 195 2.72 -14.28 2.03
C PHE A 195 1.68 -15.40 2.14
N VAL A 196 0.60 -15.19 2.90
CA VAL A 196 -0.49 -16.17 3.03
C VAL A 196 -1.12 -16.46 1.67
N GLN A 197 -1.37 -15.45 0.84
CA GLN A 197 -1.94 -15.67 -0.50
C GLN A 197 -1.02 -16.50 -1.39
N VAL A 198 0.29 -16.25 -1.36
CA VAL A 198 1.29 -17.04 -2.11
C VAL A 198 1.34 -18.48 -1.62
N CYS A 199 1.31 -18.72 -0.30
CA CYS A 199 1.22 -20.06 0.26
C CYS A 199 -0.05 -20.80 -0.18
N LEU A 200 -1.19 -20.11 -0.24
CA LEU A 200 -2.46 -20.69 -0.70
C LEU A 200 -2.44 -21.02 -2.20
N ILE A 201 -1.74 -20.23 -3.03
CA ILE A 201 -1.48 -20.58 -4.44
C ILE A 201 -0.66 -21.88 -4.53
N ALA A 202 0.41 -22.01 -3.73
CA ALA A 202 1.24 -23.21 -3.71
C ALA A 202 0.45 -24.45 -3.25
N ILE A 203 -0.42 -24.31 -2.24
CA ILE A 203 -1.31 -25.39 -1.79
C ILE A 203 -2.29 -25.80 -2.89
N ALA A 204 -2.90 -24.85 -3.59
CA ALA A 204 -3.82 -25.13 -4.68
C ALA A 204 -3.11 -25.83 -5.86
N ALA A 205 -1.91 -25.39 -6.21
CA ALA A 205 -1.09 -26.00 -7.25
C ALA A 205 -0.77 -27.47 -6.93
N ARG A 206 -0.37 -27.76 -5.69
CA ARG A 206 -0.11 -29.14 -5.23
C ARG A 206 -1.31 -30.07 -5.42
N ARG A 207 -2.53 -29.55 -5.25
CA ARG A 207 -3.76 -30.35 -5.24
C ARG A 207 -4.40 -30.50 -6.61
N ARG A 208 -4.26 -29.50 -7.48
CA ARG A 208 -5.09 -29.38 -8.70
C ARG A 208 -4.30 -29.20 -9.98
N ALA A 209 -3.02 -28.84 -9.92
CA ALA A 209 -2.21 -28.61 -11.11
C ALA A 209 -1.44 -29.89 -11.52
N PRO A 210 -1.15 -30.07 -12.82
CA PRO A 210 -0.20 -31.10 -13.27
C PRO A 210 1.17 -30.92 -12.61
N VAL A 211 1.87 -32.03 -12.33
CA VAL A 211 3.19 -32.04 -11.66
C VAL A 211 4.18 -30.99 -12.21
N PRO A 212 4.42 -30.86 -13.53
CA PRO A 212 5.36 -29.85 -14.03
C PRO A 212 4.92 -28.41 -13.73
N VAL A 213 3.61 -28.14 -13.80
CA VAL A 213 3.04 -26.83 -13.46
C VAL A 213 3.19 -26.57 -11.96
N ALA A 214 2.88 -27.55 -11.12
CA ALA A 214 3.01 -27.44 -9.66
C ALA A 214 4.46 -27.13 -9.25
N LEU A 215 5.45 -27.80 -9.87
CA LEU A 215 6.87 -27.54 -9.63
C LEU A 215 7.25 -26.09 -9.99
N GLY A 216 6.84 -25.61 -11.17
CA GLY A 216 7.06 -24.22 -11.58
C GLY A 216 6.43 -23.22 -10.62
N ILE A 217 5.22 -23.51 -10.12
CA ILE A 217 4.54 -22.66 -9.15
C ILE A 217 5.23 -22.66 -7.79
N PHE A 218 5.79 -23.79 -7.33
CA PHE A 218 6.56 -23.80 -6.09
C PHE A 218 7.82 -22.92 -6.19
N VAL A 219 8.52 -22.97 -7.31
CA VAL A 219 9.67 -22.09 -7.57
C VAL A 219 9.21 -20.63 -7.58
N ALA A 220 8.15 -20.30 -8.33
CA ALA A 220 7.62 -18.94 -8.38
C ALA A 220 7.14 -18.43 -7.01
N ALA A 221 6.50 -19.29 -6.20
CA ALA A 221 6.06 -18.97 -4.85
C ALA A 221 7.25 -18.71 -3.92
N ALA A 222 8.29 -19.54 -3.98
CA ALA A 222 9.53 -19.34 -3.21
C ALA A 222 10.21 -18.00 -3.57
N LEU A 223 10.33 -17.71 -4.87
CA LEU A 223 10.86 -16.43 -5.36
C LEU A 223 9.98 -15.24 -4.93
N SER A 224 8.66 -15.40 -4.96
CA SER A 224 7.72 -14.36 -4.52
C SER A 224 7.85 -14.09 -3.01
N ILE A 225 7.97 -15.14 -2.19
CA ILE A 225 8.18 -15.01 -0.74
C ILE A 225 9.51 -14.30 -0.45
N ALA A 226 10.59 -14.72 -1.13
CA ALA A 226 11.88 -14.06 -1.03
C ALA A 226 11.80 -12.59 -1.47
N GLY A 227 11.08 -12.30 -2.56
CA GLY A 227 10.83 -10.94 -3.05
C GLY A 227 10.04 -10.08 -2.07
N ILE A 228 9.00 -10.61 -1.43
CA ILE A 228 8.24 -9.91 -0.38
C ILE A 228 9.15 -9.58 0.81
N GLY A 229 9.97 -10.55 1.24
CA GLY A 229 10.95 -10.34 2.31
C GLY A 229 11.99 -9.28 1.94
N GLY A 230 12.52 -9.35 0.71
CA GLY A 230 13.46 -8.37 0.17
C GLY A 230 12.87 -6.97 0.10
N LEU A 231 11.65 -6.82 -0.44
CA LEU A 231 10.95 -5.53 -0.45
C LEU A 231 10.77 -4.96 0.96
N PHE A 232 10.39 -5.79 1.93
CA PHE A 232 10.25 -5.35 3.32
C PHE A 232 11.59 -4.90 3.90
N TYR A 233 12.66 -5.65 3.66
CA TYR A 233 14.00 -5.34 4.15
C TYR A 233 14.59 -4.09 3.50
N GLU A 234 14.51 -3.96 2.18
CA GLU A 234 15.13 -2.88 1.42
C GLU A 234 14.33 -1.58 1.46
N ARG A 235 13.01 -1.66 1.66
CA ARG A 235 12.13 -0.48 1.61
C ARG A 235 11.54 -0.13 2.97
N ALA A 236 10.80 -1.05 3.58
CA ALA A 236 10.06 -0.76 4.80
C ALA A 236 10.99 -0.49 5.98
N LEU A 237 11.94 -1.38 6.27
CA LEU A 237 12.84 -1.22 7.41
C LEU A 237 13.61 0.12 7.41
N PRO A 238 14.37 0.48 6.36
CA PRO A 238 15.10 1.75 6.35
C PRO A 238 14.18 2.97 6.37
N SER A 239 13.04 2.94 5.67
CA SER A 239 12.12 4.08 5.66
C SER A 239 11.49 4.32 7.03
N ILE A 240 11.05 3.25 7.70
CA ILE A 240 10.45 3.33 9.03
C ILE A 240 11.49 3.73 10.07
N ALA A 241 12.72 3.21 9.97
CA ALA A 241 13.82 3.61 10.84
C ALA A 241 14.14 5.11 10.70
N GLU A 242 14.14 5.63 9.48
CA GLU A 242 14.35 7.05 9.22
C GLU A 242 13.20 7.92 9.77
N LEU A 243 11.95 7.52 9.54
CA LEU A 243 10.78 8.21 10.09
C LEU A 243 10.79 8.20 11.62
N TRP A 244 11.22 7.10 12.23
CA TRP A 244 11.40 7.00 13.68
C TRP A 244 12.47 7.98 14.17
N ALA A 245 13.64 8.04 13.48
CA ALA A 245 14.70 8.96 13.83
C ALA A 245 14.24 10.42 13.78
N ILE A 246 13.51 10.81 12.73
CA ILE A 246 12.91 12.15 12.62
C ILE A 246 11.94 12.41 13.78
N TYR A 247 11.04 11.47 14.05
CA TYR A 247 10.06 11.58 15.12
C TYR A 247 10.72 11.71 16.51
N SER A 248 11.82 11.00 16.75
CA SER A 248 12.56 11.05 18.03
C SER A 248 13.52 12.23 18.15
N GLY A 249 13.53 13.16 17.18
CA GLY A 249 14.34 14.39 17.27
C GLY A 249 15.69 14.35 16.55
N ASP A 250 15.96 13.31 15.77
CA ASP A 250 17.06 13.25 14.80
C ASP A 250 18.44 13.51 15.40
N GLU A 251 18.73 12.90 16.56
CA GLU A 251 19.92 13.15 17.38
C GLU A 251 21.24 13.07 16.60
N ALA A 252 21.32 12.18 15.60
CA ALA A 252 22.52 12.02 14.78
C ALA A 252 22.80 13.24 13.87
N LEU A 253 21.76 13.95 13.44
CA LEU A 253 21.87 15.13 12.57
C LEU A 253 21.75 16.44 13.34
N ASP A 254 21.26 16.46 14.58
CA ASP A 254 21.06 17.69 15.37
C ASP A 254 22.35 18.22 16.02
N THR A 255 23.40 18.38 15.20
CA THR A 255 24.73 18.86 15.61
C THR A 255 24.99 20.32 15.22
N LEU A 256 23.95 21.05 14.79
CA LEU A 256 24.07 22.42 14.32
C LEU A 256 24.50 23.38 15.43
N ALA A 257 25.68 23.97 15.27
CA ALA A 257 26.17 25.08 16.08
C ALA A 257 25.80 26.42 15.43
N VAL A 258 25.30 27.34 16.25
CA VAL A 258 24.98 28.71 15.84
C VAL A 258 25.77 29.68 16.71
N SER A 259 26.55 30.55 16.08
CA SER A 259 27.30 31.61 16.76
C SER A 259 27.17 32.94 16.05
N VAL A 260 27.40 34.03 16.78
CA VAL A 260 27.28 35.40 16.25
C VAL A 260 28.66 36.05 16.34
N SER A 261 29.03 36.80 15.31
CA SER A 261 30.29 37.54 15.29
C SER A 261 30.37 38.56 16.43
N PRO A 262 31.58 38.94 16.88
CA PRO A 262 31.75 39.90 17.98
C PRO A 262 31.08 41.27 17.74
N ASP A 263 30.98 41.69 16.47
CA ASP A 263 30.31 42.93 16.06
C ASP A 263 28.78 42.79 15.91
N GLY A 264 28.23 41.59 16.09
CA GLY A 264 26.80 41.30 15.97
C GLY A 264 26.25 41.31 14.54
N THR A 265 27.09 41.42 13.50
CA THR A 265 26.64 41.62 12.11
C THR A 265 26.58 40.35 11.27
N ALA A 266 27.21 39.26 11.71
CA ALA A 266 27.24 37.98 11.03
C ALA A 266 26.79 36.84 11.95
N LEU A 267 25.98 35.93 11.40
CA LEU A 267 25.59 34.68 12.04
C LEU A 267 26.34 33.53 11.36
N SER A 268 27.08 32.73 12.13
CA SER A 268 27.68 31.49 11.64
C SER A 268 26.78 30.31 11.98
N ILE A 269 26.52 29.48 10.97
CA ILE A 269 25.73 28.25 11.06
C ILE A 269 26.63 27.11 10.59
N GLU A 270 27.00 26.22 11.50
CA GLU A 270 27.96 25.14 11.25
C GLU A 270 27.44 23.80 11.76
N GLY A 271 27.51 22.75 10.93
CA GLY A 271 27.16 21.38 11.33
C GLY A 271 26.03 20.77 10.52
N ALA A 272 25.53 19.61 10.97
CA ALA A 272 24.44 18.92 10.30
C ALA A 272 23.07 19.50 10.68
N TYR A 273 22.10 19.39 9.76
CA TYR A 273 20.79 20.01 9.91
C TYR A 273 19.79 18.95 10.39
N GLY A 274 19.49 18.94 11.69
CA GLY A 274 18.47 18.10 12.31
C GLY A 274 17.10 18.78 12.37
N THR A 275 16.17 18.21 13.15
CA THR A 275 14.80 18.75 13.32
C THR A 275 14.74 20.01 14.17
N ASN A 276 15.68 20.23 15.11
CA ASN A 276 15.68 21.42 15.99
C ASN A 276 16.54 22.58 15.46
N SER A 277 17.27 22.33 14.38
CA SER A 277 18.25 23.23 13.81
C SER A 277 17.64 24.56 13.29
N ALA A 278 16.48 24.51 12.63
CA ALA A 278 15.79 25.73 12.15
C ALA A 278 15.40 26.62 13.34
N ASP A 279 14.93 26.02 14.42
CA ASP A 279 14.55 26.72 15.65
C ASP A 279 15.73 27.38 16.36
N ALA A 280 16.91 26.74 16.36
CA ALA A 280 18.14 27.33 16.86
C ALA A 280 18.53 28.59 16.05
N VAL A 281 18.46 28.51 14.72
CA VAL A 281 18.75 29.64 13.82
C VAL A 281 17.73 30.77 14.01
N ARG A 282 16.44 30.44 14.12
CA ARG A 282 15.36 31.40 14.36
C ARG A 282 15.60 32.20 15.64
N ARG A 283 15.85 31.50 16.76
CA ARG A 283 16.15 32.12 18.06
C ARG A 283 17.36 33.06 17.97
N ALA A 284 18.41 32.66 17.25
CA ALA A 284 19.60 33.51 17.09
C ALA A 284 19.31 34.76 16.25
N LEU A 285 18.59 34.63 15.13
CA LEU A 285 18.22 35.77 14.29
C LEU A 285 17.27 36.74 15.01
N ASP A 286 16.35 36.23 15.83
CA ASP A 286 15.42 37.06 16.61
C ASP A 286 16.15 37.83 17.72
N LYS A 287 17.15 37.20 18.36
CA LYS A 287 17.98 37.82 19.39
C LYS A 287 18.98 38.84 18.83
N HIS A 288 19.37 38.70 17.56
CA HIS A 288 20.39 39.53 16.93
C HIS A 288 19.86 40.20 15.64
N PRO A 289 18.96 41.19 15.76
CA PRO A 289 18.33 41.84 14.60
C PRO A 289 19.30 42.66 13.73
N ALA A 290 20.52 42.94 14.23
CA ALA A 290 21.57 43.63 13.49
C ALA A 290 22.30 42.74 12.47
N VAL A 291 22.08 41.41 12.50
CA VAL A 291 22.70 40.48 11.56
C VAL A 291 22.33 40.86 10.12
N ARG A 292 23.34 40.94 9.26
CA ARG A 292 23.21 41.23 7.81
C ARG A 292 23.73 40.11 6.92
N ARG A 293 24.48 39.17 7.50
CA ARG A 293 25.16 38.09 6.78
C ARG A 293 25.04 36.77 7.54
N VAL A 294 24.85 35.69 6.80
CA VAL A 294 24.93 34.33 7.33
C VAL A 294 26.09 33.60 6.68
N VAL A 295 27.01 33.06 7.49
CA VAL A 295 28.12 32.21 7.06
C VAL A 295 27.70 30.76 7.29
N LEU A 296 27.67 29.95 6.23
CA LEU A 296 27.20 28.57 6.29
C LEU A 296 28.36 27.58 6.07
N ALA A 297 28.41 26.55 6.91
CA ALA A 297 29.31 25.43 6.77
C ALA A 297 28.62 24.13 7.22
N GLY A 298 28.92 23.02 6.55
CA GLY A 298 28.46 21.71 6.99
C GLY A 298 28.03 20.76 5.86
N PRO A 299 27.75 19.50 6.23
CA PRO A 299 27.41 18.44 5.28
C PRO A 299 25.96 18.53 4.75
N GLY A 300 25.13 19.39 5.33
CA GLY A 300 23.68 19.41 5.07
C GLY A 300 22.91 18.57 6.09
N GLY A 301 21.83 17.93 5.66
CA GLY A 301 20.91 17.21 6.54
C GLY A 301 19.47 17.27 6.01
N ARG A 302 18.51 17.53 6.90
CA ARG A 302 17.09 17.58 6.57
C ARG A 302 16.77 18.70 5.58
N ILE A 303 16.24 18.33 4.42
CA ILE A 303 15.80 19.26 3.37
C ILE A 303 14.72 20.22 3.89
N GLY A 304 13.76 19.72 4.68
CA GLY A 304 12.71 20.55 5.30
C GLY A 304 13.30 21.68 6.16
N THR A 305 14.18 21.33 7.11
CA THR A 305 14.92 22.29 7.94
C THR A 305 15.69 23.31 7.10
N ALA A 306 16.37 22.86 6.03
CA ALA A 306 17.10 23.76 5.16
C ALA A 306 16.21 24.77 4.42
N PHE A 307 15.00 24.36 4.01
CA PHE A 307 14.02 25.27 3.42
C PHE A 307 13.50 26.30 4.43
N GLU A 308 13.35 25.94 5.70
CA GLU A 308 13.00 26.90 6.76
C GLU A 308 14.10 27.93 6.97
N ILE A 309 15.35 27.47 7.05
CA ILE A 309 16.52 28.36 7.16
C ILE A 309 16.63 29.27 5.93
N ASN A 310 16.49 28.71 4.72
CA ASN A 310 16.42 29.48 3.48
C ASN A 310 15.38 30.60 3.56
N ARG A 311 14.15 30.27 3.95
CA ARG A 311 13.04 31.23 4.06
C ARG A 311 13.34 32.32 5.10
N MET A 312 13.93 31.96 6.24
CA MET A 312 14.32 32.93 7.27
C MET A 312 15.38 33.92 6.77
N ILE A 313 16.39 33.43 6.04
CA ILE A 313 17.45 34.24 5.41
C ILE A 313 16.84 35.16 4.36
N ARG A 314 15.98 34.60 3.49
CA ARG A 314 15.34 35.32 2.38
C ARG A 314 14.43 36.43 2.87
N ASN A 315 13.56 36.14 3.85
CA ASN A 315 12.60 37.11 4.39
C ASN A 315 13.28 38.29 5.07
N ARG A 316 14.43 38.05 5.72
CA ARG A 316 15.27 39.10 6.34
C ARG A 316 16.21 39.79 5.36
N ARG A 317 16.23 39.39 4.09
CA ARG A 317 17.10 39.93 3.03
C ARG A 317 18.59 39.88 3.42
N LEU A 318 19.00 38.79 4.06
CA LEU A 318 20.38 38.60 4.49
C LEU A 318 21.26 38.16 3.32
N SER A 319 22.54 38.53 3.38
CA SER A 319 23.56 37.95 2.50
C SER A 319 24.01 36.58 3.01
N THR A 320 24.46 35.71 2.11
CA THR A 320 25.01 34.40 2.48
C THR A 320 26.45 34.25 2.00
N ARG A 321 27.25 33.53 2.79
CA ARG A 321 28.65 33.29 2.52
C ARG A 321 29.04 31.85 2.86
N VAL A 322 29.92 31.26 2.08
CA VAL A 322 30.60 30.00 2.41
C VAL A 322 32.11 30.23 2.41
N ASP A 323 32.74 29.96 3.55
CA ASP A 323 34.19 30.10 3.72
C ASP A 323 34.95 28.78 3.58
N THR A 324 34.33 27.65 3.94
CA THR A 324 34.97 26.33 3.97
C THR A 324 34.25 25.33 3.06
N ALA A 325 33.18 24.69 3.52
CA ALA A 325 32.42 23.73 2.73
C ALA A 325 30.95 23.72 3.17
N CYS A 326 30.04 23.71 2.20
CA CYS A 326 28.60 23.64 2.42
C CYS A 326 27.99 22.73 1.35
N ALA A 327 27.50 21.55 1.76
CA ALA A 327 27.04 20.51 0.84
C ALA A 327 25.58 20.13 1.07
N SER A 328 24.97 19.48 0.07
CA SER A 328 23.62 18.93 0.14
C SER A 328 22.61 19.99 0.60
N ALA A 329 21.79 19.71 1.62
CA ALA A 329 20.80 20.63 2.17
C ALA A 329 21.39 21.97 2.67
N CYS A 330 22.68 22.05 3.01
CA CYS A 330 23.32 23.34 3.33
C CYS A 330 23.22 24.33 2.16
N THR A 331 23.33 23.83 0.92
CA THR A 331 23.23 24.67 -0.28
C THR A 331 21.83 25.27 -0.44
N ILE A 332 20.79 24.58 0.02
CA ILE A 332 19.41 25.10 0.03
C ILE A 332 19.34 26.31 0.95
N ALA A 333 19.85 26.21 2.18
CA ALA A 333 19.91 27.35 3.11
C ALA A 333 20.71 28.52 2.52
N PHE A 334 21.87 28.23 1.92
CA PHE A 334 22.73 29.22 1.26
C PHE A 334 22.01 29.99 0.15
N LEU A 335 21.17 29.32 -0.65
CA LEU A 335 20.41 29.96 -1.73
C LEU A 335 19.36 30.98 -1.26
N GLY A 336 19.06 31.02 0.05
CA GLY A 336 18.15 32.00 0.65
C GLY A 336 18.71 33.42 0.63
N GLY A 337 20.03 33.57 0.49
CA GLY A 337 20.70 34.87 0.43
C GLY A 337 20.27 35.69 -0.78
N ASN A 338 20.06 37.00 -0.57
CA ASN A 338 19.87 37.94 -1.68
C ASN A 338 21.18 38.25 -2.43
N ASP A 339 22.29 38.06 -1.73
CA ASP A 339 23.65 38.29 -2.20
C ASP A 339 24.53 37.17 -1.64
N ARG A 340 25.03 36.33 -2.55
CA ARG A 340 25.64 35.03 -2.27
C ARG A 340 27.09 35.06 -2.68
N SER A 341 27.97 34.78 -1.74
CA SER A 341 29.42 34.82 -1.94
C SER A 341 30.10 33.55 -1.47
N ILE A 342 31.27 33.29 -2.04
CA ILE A 342 32.14 32.17 -1.64
C ILE A 342 33.56 32.68 -1.48
N SER A 343 34.29 32.16 -0.48
CA SER A 343 35.71 32.41 -0.34
C SER A 343 36.50 31.67 -1.43
N PRO A 344 37.77 32.04 -1.72
CA PRO A 344 38.60 31.28 -2.65
C PRO A 344 38.81 29.80 -2.26
N GLY A 345 38.76 29.48 -0.97
CA GLY A 345 38.87 28.11 -0.45
C GLY A 345 37.53 27.41 -0.21
N GLY A 346 36.42 28.14 -0.36
CA GLY A 346 35.07 27.68 -0.12
C GLY A 346 34.59 26.70 -1.18
N ARG A 347 33.81 25.70 -0.76
CA ARG A 347 33.23 24.68 -1.66
C ARG A 347 31.73 24.56 -1.44
N LEU A 348 30.98 24.44 -2.55
CA LEU A 348 29.57 24.06 -2.55
C LEU A 348 29.43 22.67 -3.15
N GLY A 349 28.68 21.79 -2.51
CA GLY A 349 28.46 20.40 -2.96
C GLY A 349 26.99 20.12 -3.25
N PHE A 350 26.68 19.56 -4.41
CA PHE A 350 25.32 19.31 -4.87
C PHE A 350 25.10 17.86 -5.25
N HIS A 351 23.89 17.35 -4.97
CA HIS A 351 23.37 16.09 -5.46
C HIS A 351 21.84 16.09 -5.36
N GLN A 352 21.17 15.09 -5.94
CA GLN A 352 19.73 14.93 -5.80
C GLN A 352 19.33 14.50 -4.39
N GLY A 353 18.09 14.79 -3.98
CA GLY A 353 17.56 14.33 -2.69
C GLY A 353 17.38 12.81 -2.65
N SER A 354 17.54 12.24 -1.46
CA SER A 354 17.30 10.83 -1.17
C SER A 354 16.53 10.65 0.13
N PHE A 355 15.95 9.46 0.29
CA PHE A 355 15.34 9.01 1.54
C PHE A 355 15.59 7.50 1.67
N PRO A 356 16.10 7.01 2.81
CA PRO A 356 16.34 5.58 3.01
C PRO A 356 15.11 4.73 2.69
N GLY A 357 15.27 3.73 1.84
CA GLY A 357 14.18 2.82 1.42
C GLY A 357 13.30 3.31 0.27
N LEU A 358 13.53 4.53 -0.24
CA LEU A 358 12.87 5.06 -1.44
C LEU A 358 13.82 5.04 -2.64
N GLY A 359 13.29 4.62 -3.79
CA GLY A 359 14.03 4.57 -5.05
C GLY A 359 13.82 5.81 -5.93
N PRO A 360 14.46 5.87 -7.11
CA PRO A 360 14.37 7.00 -8.02
C PRO A 360 12.92 7.37 -8.43
N ASN A 361 12.07 6.36 -8.65
CA ASN A 361 10.66 6.60 -9.02
C ASN A 361 9.85 7.22 -7.89
N ASP A 362 10.14 6.89 -6.63
CA ASP A 362 9.47 7.45 -5.47
C ASP A 362 9.84 8.92 -5.25
N LEU A 363 11.10 9.25 -5.56
CA LEU A 363 11.69 10.58 -5.38
C LEU A 363 11.54 11.49 -6.61
N TYR A 364 11.03 10.96 -7.74
CA TYR A 364 10.96 11.69 -9.02
C TYR A 364 10.29 13.05 -8.88
N GLU A 365 9.11 13.08 -8.26
CA GLU A 365 8.33 14.31 -8.04
C GLU A 365 9.06 15.29 -7.11
N SER A 366 9.61 14.78 -6.00
CA SER A 366 10.38 15.59 -5.03
C SER A 366 11.63 16.23 -5.67
N ASN A 367 12.39 15.46 -6.45
CA ASN A 367 13.58 15.97 -7.15
C ASN A 367 13.21 16.92 -8.31
N ARG A 368 12.06 16.71 -8.96
CA ARG A 368 11.52 17.67 -9.93
C ARG A 368 11.18 19.00 -9.27
N ASP A 369 10.59 18.98 -8.08
CA ASP A 369 10.29 20.19 -7.31
C ASP A 369 11.55 20.86 -6.77
N MET A 370 12.57 20.09 -6.38
CA MET A 370 13.90 20.62 -6.06
C MET A 370 14.51 21.38 -7.24
N ARG A 371 14.46 20.81 -8.46
CA ARG A 371 14.91 21.50 -9.67
C ARG A 371 14.17 22.82 -9.89
N ARG A 372 12.84 22.82 -9.72
CA ARG A 372 12.02 24.04 -9.83
C ARG A 372 12.44 25.09 -8.80
N PHE A 373 12.69 24.67 -7.56
CA PHE A 373 13.19 25.56 -6.51
C PHE A 373 14.56 26.17 -6.86
N LEU A 374 15.51 25.37 -7.37
CA LEU A 374 16.83 25.87 -7.78
C LEU A 374 16.68 26.97 -8.84
N VAL A 375 15.87 26.72 -9.87
CA VAL A 375 15.57 27.70 -10.93
C VAL A 375 14.88 28.94 -10.37
N ALA A 376 13.89 28.77 -9.49
CA ALA A 376 13.22 29.89 -8.81
C ALA A 376 14.16 30.71 -7.91
N SER A 377 15.24 30.08 -7.43
CA SER A 377 16.33 30.73 -6.68
C SER A 377 17.37 31.43 -7.56
N GLY A 378 17.12 31.50 -8.88
CA GLY A 378 17.95 32.19 -9.86
C GLY A 378 19.12 31.37 -10.41
N VAL A 379 19.22 30.09 -10.04
CA VAL A 379 20.20 29.15 -10.62
C VAL A 379 19.80 28.81 -12.05
N THR A 380 20.75 28.64 -12.95
CA THR A 380 20.43 28.32 -14.35
C THR A 380 19.78 26.93 -14.49
N PRO A 381 18.87 26.72 -15.46
CA PRO A 381 18.23 25.42 -15.68
C PRO A 381 19.21 24.27 -15.89
N GLU A 382 20.34 24.51 -16.56
CA GLU A 382 21.36 23.51 -16.85
C GLU A 382 22.12 23.10 -15.59
N PHE A 383 22.47 24.08 -14.74
CA PHE A 383 23.10 23.80 -13.46
C PHE A 383 22.12 23.04 -12.56
N ALA A 384 20.87 23.49 -12.48
CA ALA A 384 19.83 22.82 -11.69
C ALA A 384 19.57 21.39 -12.16
N GLN A 385 19.63 21.12 -13.48
CA GLN A 385 19.51 19.78 -14.01
C GLN A 385 20.69 18.91 -13.58
N ARG A 386 21.94 19.42 -13.69
CA ARG A 386 23.13 18.69 -13.26
C ARG A 386 23.11 18.35 -11.76
N VAL A 387 22.51 19.19 -10.92
CA VAL A 387 22.27 18.86 -9.50
C VAL A 387 21.40 17.61 -9.36
N ILE A 388 20.30 17.53 -10.12
CA ILE A 388 19.38 16.38 -10.07
C ILE A 388 19.97 15.13 -10.74
N ASP A 389 20.81 15.29 -11.76
CA ASP A 389 21.46 14.18 -12.43
C ASP A 389 22.59 13.57 -11.59
N THR A 390 23.08 14.29 -10.58
CA THR A 390 24.12 13.79 -9.68
C THR A 390 23.50 12.76 -8.71
N PRO A 391 24.01 11.51 -8.67
CA PRO A 391 23.52 10.46 -7.77
C PRO A 391 23.56 10.88 -6.29
N PRO A 392 22.65 10.36 -5.45
CA PRO A 392 22.57 10.75 -4.04
C PRO A 392 23.75 10.25 -3.18
N ASP A 393 24.50 9.26 -3.66
CA ASP A 393 25.72 8.72 -3.06
C ASP A 393 27.00 9.41 -3.57
N GLU A 394 26.86 10.41 -4.45
CA GLU A 394 27.94 11.25 -4.95
C GLU A 394 27.75 12.71 -4.52
N ILE A 395 28.82 13.52 -4.61
CA ILE A 395 28.74 14.98 -4.41
C ILE A 395 29.47 15.67 -5.55
N TRP A 396 28.71 16.34 -6.42
CA TRP A 396 29.30 17.23 -7.41
C TRP A 396 29.74 18.52 -6.73
N THR A 397 31.03 18.83 -6.81
CA THR A 397 31.62 20.07 -6.29
C THR A 397 32.04 20.96 -7.46
N PRO A 398 31.22 21.93 -7.88
CA PRO A 398 31.54 22.82 -8.98
C PRO A 398 32.69 23.78 -8.62
N THR A 399 33.44 24.17 -9.64
CA THR A 399 34.46 25.22 -9.54
C THR A 399 33.82 26.59 -9.28
N PRO A 400 34.57 27.58 -8.75
CA PRO A 400 34.06 28.95 -8.60
C PRO A 400 33.54 29.56 -9.91
N GLN A 401 34.15 29.22 -11.05
CA GLN A 401 33.69 29.63 -12.37
C GLN A 401 32.34 29.01 -12.74
N GLU A 402 32.15 27.70 -12.49
CA GLU A 402 30.86 27.03 -12.69
C GLU A 402 29.77 27.59 -11.77
N LEU A 403 30.11 27.94 -10.52
CA LEU A 403 29.18 28.56 -9.58
C LEU A 403 28.72 29.96 -10.05
N LEU A 404 29.62 30.76 -10.61
CA LEU A 404 29.29 32.06 -11.20
C LEU A 404 28.45 31.89 -12.47
N ALA A 405 28.85 31.00 -13.38
CA ALA A 405 28.14 30.73 -14.62
C ALA A 405 26.72 30.17 -14.38
N GLY A 406 26.59 29.27 -13.41
CA GLY A 406 25.31 28.72 -12.94
C GLY A 406 24.49 29.69 -12.09
N ARG A 407 24.98 30.91 -11.84
CA ARG A 407 24.36 31.94 -10.99
C ARG A 407 24.08 31.49 -9.56
N VAL A 408 24.81 30.50 -9.06
CA VAL A 408 24.72 30.03 -7.67
C VAL A 408 25.33 31.07 -6.73
N VAL A 409 26.44 31.70 -7.13
CA VAL A 409 27.06 32.81 -6.41
C VAL A 409 27.12 34.05 -7.31
N GLN A 410 27.18 35.25 -6.73
CA GLN A 410 27.39 36.49 -7.47
C GLN A 410 28.86 36.93 -7.46
N ARG A 411 29.65 36.49 -6.48
CA ARG A 411 31.05 36.90 -6.33
C ARG A 411 31.88 35.91 -5.54
N VAL A 412 33.16 35.86 -5.90
CA VAL A 412 34.22 35.22 -5.11
C VAL A 412 34.94 36.34 -4.35
N THR A 413 34.97 36.25 -3.03
CA THR A 413 35.49 37.34 -2.17
C THR A 413 36.46 36.79 -1.14
N ARG A 414 37.63 37.42 -1.05
CA ARG A 414 38.67 37.06 -0.08
C ARG A 414 38.21 37.32 1.35
#